data_AF-K1STM6-F1
#
_entry.id   AF-K1STM6-F1
#
_cell.length_a   1.000
_cell.length_b   1.000
_cell.length_c   1.000
_cell.angle_alpha   90.00
_cell.angle_beta   90.00
_cell.angle_gamma   90.00
#
_symmetry.space_group_name_H-M   'P 1'
#
loop_
_entity.id
_entity.type
_entity.pdbx_description
1 polymer ?
#
loop_
_entity_poly.entity_id
_entity_poly.type
_entity_poly.pdbx_seq_one_letter_code
_entity_poly.pdbx_strand_id
1 'polypeptide(L)'
;MNGKIAIALLSTLLLGIGSCGAGEPISDPSGLVEVPDLGETPESGKETPRCYYVSTTGDDSASGTEDEPLRTINCALGRVAPGDTVLVRGGSYHEFVRPTVSGERGRVITLAACPGETVKIDGTGLEISGWLRALVRVEVDYMTFENLHVCHAVNAAPNSDPEGFYICGSARGITLRGCKVYDIRNTSLQNSSEDWRSAHAILVVGTDDNRPIRDLLIDGCEVFDICSGTSESVTIAGNVDGFTV
;
A
#
# COMPACT_ATOMS: atom_id res chain seq x y z
N MET A 1 -24.62 -23.27 41.13
CA MET A 1 -23.84 -24.51 40.98
C MET A 1 -22.37 -24.14 41.01
N ASN A 2 -21.72 -24.55 42.10
CA ASN A 2 -20.31 -24.31 42.39
C ASN A 2 -19.42 -25.24 41.57
N GLY A 3 -18.23 -24.77 41.20
CA GLY A 3 -17.20 -25.63 40.62
C GLY A 3 -15.88 -24.90 40.34
N LYS A 4 -15.16 -24.52 41.39
CA LYS A 4 -13.71 -24.25 41.35
C LYS A 4 -12.99 -25.58 41.54
N ILE A 5 -12.01 -25.94 40.69
CA ILE A 5 -10.92 -26.87 41.05
C ILE A 5 -9.61 -26.38 40.43
N ALA A 6 -8.55 -26.50 41.22
CA ALA A 6 -7.23 -25.90 41.09
C ALA A 6 -6.16 -26.90 40.62
N ILE A 7 -5.09 -26.35 40.02
CA ILE A 7 -3.64 -26.61 40.17
C ILE A 7 -3.13 -28.06 40.18
N ALA A 8 -2.16 -28.34 39.28
CA ALA A 8 -0.97 -29.13 39.59
C ALA A 8 0.23 -28.66 38.75
N LEU A 9 1.22 -28.05 39.42
CA LEU A 9 2.60 -27.90 38.96
C LEU A 9 3.32 -29.25 39.10
N LEU A 10 4.18 -29.61 38.15
CA LEU A 10 5.28 -30.54 38.42
C LEU A 10 6.52 -30.19 37.58
N SER A 11 7.54 -29.76 38.31
CA SER A 11 8.92 -29.56 37.90
C SER A 11 9.69 -30.89 37.88
N THR A 12 10.59 -31.07 36.92
CA THR A 12 11.74 -31.97 37.11
C THR A 12 12.97 -31.46 36.36
N LEU A 13 13.92 -30.97 37.16
CA LEU A 13 15.32 -30.75 36.86
C LEU A 13 16.06 -32.08 37.06
N LEU A 14 16.93 -32.49 36.14
CA LEU A 14 17.98 -33.48 36.45
C LEU A 14 19.29 -33.07 35.76
N LEU A 15 20.27 -32.65 36.55
CA LEU A 15 21.69 -32.67 36.19
C LEU A 15 22.25 -34.08 36.42
N GLY A 16 23.07 -34.55 35.49
CA GLY A 16 23.92 -35.72 35.65
C GLY A 16 25.33 -35.42 35.14
N ILE A 17 26.25 -35.26 36.08
CA ILE A 17 27.71 -35.16 35.91
C ILE A 17 28.30 -36.57 35.73
N GLY A 18 29.23 -36.73 34.79
CA GLY A 18 29.98 -37.96 34.53
C GLY A 18 31.45 -37.64 34.27
N SER A 19 32.32 -38.31 35.03
CA SER A 19 33.73 -37.99 35.31
C SER A 19 34.74 -38.30 34.20
N CYS A 20 35.78 -37.45 34.17
CA CYS A 20 37.20 -37.65 33.91
C CYS A 20 37.70 -39.08 33.60
N GLY A 21 38.36 -39.24 32.45
CA GLY A 21 39.35 -40.28 32.16
C GLY A 21 40.47 -39.68 31.31
N ALA A 22 41.70 -39.70 31.83
CA ALA A 22 42.91 -39.30 31.13
C ALA A 22 43.53 -40.49 30.38
N GLY A 23 44.06 -40.23 29.18
CA GLY A 23 44.82 -41.20 28.38
C GLY A 23 45.36 -40.60 27.08
N GLU A 24 46.55 -39.98 27.19
CA GLU A 24 47.71 -39.87 26.28
C GLU A 24 47.58 -39.78 24.73
N PRO A 25 48.56 -39.12 24.05
CA PRO A 25 48.40 -38.47 22.75
C PRO A 25 48.82 -39.36 21.57
N ILE A 26 48.12 -39.26 20.43
CA ILE A 26 48.59 -39.84 19.16
C ILE A 26 48.38 -38.83 18.02
N SER A 27 49.53 -38.28 17.60
CA SER A 27 49.92 -37.75 16.29
C SER A 27 48.84 -37.28 15.30
N ASP A 28 48.92 -36.01 14.96
CA ASP A 28 48.53 -35.46 13.65
C ASP A 28 49.46 -35.99 12.56
N PRO A 29 48.91 -36.58 11.47
CA PRO A 29 49.49 -36.41 10.16
C PRO A 29 48.42 -35.91 9.19
N SER A 30 48.41 -34.60 8.96
CA SER A 30 48.22 -33.96 7.66
C SER A 30 47.46 -34.81 6.63
N GLY A 31 46.15 -34.91 6.82
CA GLY A 31 45.20 -35.43 5.85
C GLY A 31 44.14 -34.36 5.63
N LEU A 32 44.29 -33.57 4.57
CA LEU A 32 43.23 -32.68 4.09
C LEU A 32 42.05 -33.56 3.67
N VAL A 33 41.07 -33.70 4.56
CA VAL A 33 39.76 -34.21 4.19
C VAL A 33 39.05 -33.02 3.55
N GLU A 34 38.94 -33.02 2.22
CA GLU A 34 38.03 -32.10 1.53
C GLU A 34 36.63 -32.40 2.06
N VAL A 35 36.12 -31.54 2.93
CA VAL A 35 34.70 -31.42 3.21
C VAL A 35 34.04 -31.13 1.87
N PRO A 36 33.10 -31.96 1.38
CA PRO A 36 32.33 -31.62 0.20
C PRO A 36 31.68 -30.28 0.46
N ASP A 37 31.98 -29.30 -0.39
CA ASP A 37 31.25 -28.05 -0.47
C ASP A 37 29.77 -28.41 -0.72
N LEU A 38 28.98 -28.35 0.35
CA LEU A 38 27.53 -28.46 0.27
C LEU A 38 27.09 -27.18 -0.44
N GLY A 39 27.14 -27.24 -1.78
CA GLY A 39 26.89 -26.12 -2.66
C GLY A 39 25.70 -25.33 -2.17
N GLU A 40 25.88 -24.02 -2.11
CA GLU A 40 24.82 -23.08 -1.83
C GLU A 40 23.61 -23.46 -2.67
N THR A 41 22.55 -23.93 -2.01
CA THR A 41 21.26 -24.07 -2.66
C THR A 41 20.92 -22.68 -3.19
N PRO A 42 20.68 -22.49 -4.50
CA PRO A 42 20.39 -21.16 -5.03
C PRO A 42 19.19 -20.62 -4.26
N GLU A 43 19.39 -19.50 -3.55
CA GLU A 43 18.29 -18.73 -2.99
C GLU A 43 17.25 -18.57 -4.10
N SER A 44 16.05 -19.08 -3.84
CA SER A 44 14.88 -18.99 -4.71
C SER A 44 14.81 -17.59 -5.33
N GLY A 45 14.88 -17.54 -6.67
CA GLY A 45 15.17 -16.34 -7.45
C GLY A 45 14.32 -15.14 -7.06
N LYS A 46 14.91 -14.19 -6.33
CA LYS A 46 14.38 -12.83 -6.24
C LYS A 46 14.46 -12.22 -7.62
N GLU A 47 13.30 -12.07 -8.26
CA GLU A 47 13.20 -11.33 -9.51
C GLU A 47 13.69 -9.89 -9.27
N THR A 48 14.51 -9.38 -10.18
CA THR A 48 15.03 -8.02 -10.09
C THR A 48 13.87 -7.03 -10.27
N PRO A 49 13.73 -6.02 -9.39
CA PRO A 49 12.67 -5.03 -9.53
C PRO A 49 12.67 -4.38 -10.91
N ARG A 50 11.50 -4.31 -11.52
CA ARG A 50 11.26 -3.70 -12.84
C ARG A 50 10.73 -2.28 -12.70
N CYS A 51 10.95 -1.49 -13.74
CA CYS A 51 10.37 -0.16 -13.87
C CYS A 51 9.43 -0.13 -15.08
N TYR A 52 8.18 0.28 -14.86
CA TYR A 52 7.19 0.52 -15.90
C TYR A 52 7.01 2.01 -16.11
N TYR A 53 6.90 2.44 -17.36
CA TYR A 53 6.62 3.84 -17.71
C TYR A 53 5.21 3.99 -18.24
N VAL A 54 4.55 5.07 -17.85
CA VAL A 54 3.21 5.43 -18.30
C VAL A 54 3.22 6.82 -18.91
N SER A 55 2.57 7.02 -20.05
CA SER A 55 2.41 8.32 -20.73
C SER A 55 1.02 8.44 -21.33
N THR A 56 0.46 9.65 -21.36
CA THR A 56 -0.85 9.90 -22.00
C THR A 56 -0.88 9.58 -23.49
N THR A 57 0.29 9.51 -24.14
CA THR A 57 0.46 9.13 -25.55
C THR A 57 1.00 7.71 -25.74
N GLY A 58 1.11 6.93 -24.66
CA GLY A 58 1.58 5.54 -24.71
C GLY A 58 0.55 4.58 -25.32
N ASP A 59 0.89 3.29 -25.28
CA ASP A 59 0.01 2.19 -25.72
C ASP A 59 -0.02 1.08 -24.67
N ASP A 60 -1.21 0.67 -24.23
CA ASP A 60 -1.38 -0.41 -23.26
C ASP A 60 -0.97 -1.79 -23.82
N SER A 61 -0.69 -1.91 -25.13
CA SER A 61 -0.09 -3.09 -25.75
C SER A 61 1.45 -3.10 -25.70
N ALA A 62 2.08 -1.97 -25.40
CA ALA A 62 3.53 -1.80 -25.38
C ALA A 62 4.21 -2.58 -24.24
N SER A 63 5.55 -2.64 -24.30
CA SER A 63 6.37 -3.30 -23.29
C SER A 63 6.34 -2.60 -21.92
N GLY A 64 6.05 -1.29 -21.90
CA GLY A 64 6.07 -0.45 -20.71
C GLY A 64 7.46 0.02 -20.33
N THR A 65 8.39 0.01 -21.27
CA THR A 65 9.72 0.62 -21.12
C THR A 65 9.63 2.14 -21.30
N GLU A 66 10.72 2.85 -21.04
CA GLU A 66 10.77 4.32 -21.17
C GLU A 66 10.47 4.79 -22.61
N ASP A 67 10.99 4.07 -23.61
CA ASP A 67 10.79 4.35 -25.04
C ASP A 67 9.44 3.84 -25.57
N GLU A 68 8.85 2.83 -24.90
CA GLU A 68 7.56 2.24 -25.26
C GLU A 68 6.61 2.23 -24.05
N PRO A 69 6.17 3.42 -23.57
CA PRO A 69 5.40 3.53 -22.35
C PRO A 69 3.98 2.98 -22.52
N LEU A 70 3.42 2.47 -21.43
CA LEU A 70 2.00 2.13 -21.33
C LEU A 70 1.16 3.41 -21.33
N ARG A 71 -0.12 3.28 -21.68
CA ARG A 71 -1.01 4.45 -21.75
C ARG A 71 -1.68 4.75 -20.41
N THR A 72 -2.07 3.70 -19.67
CA THR A 72 -2.88 3.83 -18.45
C THR A 72 -2.11 3.39 -17.21
N ILE A 73 -2.37 4.04 -16.08
CA ILE A 73 -1.77 3.68 -14.78
C ILE A 73 -2.25 2.29 -14.37
N ASN A 74 -3.53 1.99 -14.56
CA ASN A 74 -4.07 0.67 -14.21
C ASN A 74 -3.45 -0.48 -15.03
N CYS A 75 -3.10 -0.27 -16.31
CA CYS A 75 -2.38 -1.30 -17.08
C CYS A 75 -1.00 -1.59 -16.48
N ALA A 76 -0.26 -0.56 -16.09
CA ALA A 76 1.04 -0.73 -15.43
C ALA A 76 0.90 -1.43 -14.07
N LEU A 77 -0.04 -0.99 -13.24
CA LEU A 77 -0.32 -1.59 -11.93
C LEU A 77 -0.84 -3.04 -12.01
N GLY A 78 -1.36 -3.48 -13.16
CA GLY A 78 -1.72 -4.87 -13.41
C GLY A 78 -0.53 -5.77 -13.79
N ARG A 79 0.63 -5.19 -14.10
CA ARG A 79 1.84 -5.91 -14.55
C ARG A 79 2.95 -5.98 -13.51
N VAL A 80 2.88 -5.17 -12.46
CA VAL A 80 3.90 -5.13 -11.41
C VAL A 80 3.95 -6.40 -10.58
N ALA A 81 5.13 -6.69 -10.06
CA ALA A 81 5.40 -7.61 -8.97
C ALA A 81 5.92 -6.84 -7.74
N PRO A 82 5.99 -7.46 -6.54
CA PRO A 82 6.52 -6.79 -5.37
C PRO A 82 7.91 -6.18 -5.59
N GLY A 83 8.09 -4.91 -5.22
CA GLY A 83 9.34 -4.16 -5.40
C GLY A 83 9.42 -3.35 -6.69
N ASP A 84 8.52 -3.57 -7.65
CA ASP A 84 8.51 -2.83 -8.91
C ASP A 84 8.10 -1.36 -8.73
N THR A 85 8.46 -0.53 -9.70
CA THR A 85 8.11 0.89 -9.77
C THR A 85 7.34 1.20 -11.04
N VAL A 86 6.29 2.01 -10.93
CA VAL A 86 5.56 2.63 -12.04
C VAL A 86 5.90 4.12 -12.03
N LEU A 87 6.61 4.59 -13.05
CA LEU A 87 6.94 5.98 -13.29
C LEU A 87 5.98 6.59 -14.32
N VAL A 88 5.27 7.62 -13.92
CA VAL A 88 4.23 8.24 -14.74
C VAL A 88 4.74 9.57 -15.28
N ARG A 89 4.71 9.76 -16.60
CA ARG A 89 5.03 11.01 -17.28
C ARG A 89 3.93 12.05 -17.05
N GLY A 90 4.29 13.31 -17.15
CA GLY A 90 3.42 14.45 -16.93
C GLY A 90 2.19 14.42 -17.84
N GLY A 91 1.03 14.68 -17.26
CA GLY A 91 -0.24 14.54 -17.96
C GLY A 91 -1.42 14.47 -17.01
N SER A 92 -2.61 14.46 -17.60
CA SER A 92 -3.87 14.23 -16.87
C SER A 92 -4.43 12.87 -17.28
N TYR A 93 -4.65 12.01 -16.29
CA TYR A 93 -5.10 10.65 -16.43
C TYR A 93 -6.52 10.56 -15.89
N HIS A 94 -7.48 10.38 -16.79
CA HIS A 94 -8.91 10.30 -16.47
C HIS A 94 -9.30 8.85 -16.23
N GLU A 95 -8.88 8.30 -15.09
CA GLU A 95 -9.19 6.93 -14.70
C GLU A 95 -9.42 6.80 -13.19
N PHE A 96 -10.18 5.78 -12.81
CA PHE A 96 -10.25 5.33 -11.43
C PHE A 96 -9.08 4.37 -11.19
N VAL A 97 -8.07 4.80 -10.44
CA VAL A 97 -6.88 3.98 -10.14
C VAL A 97 -7.21 2.96 -9.04
N ARG A 98 -6.97 1.69 -9.34
CA ARG A 98 -7.31 0.53 -8.50
C ARG A 98 -6.17 -0.49 -8.52
N PRO A 99 -5.14 -0.33 -7.68
CA PRO A 99 -4.11 -1.34 -7.54
C PRO A 99 -4.72 -2.67 -7.09
N THR A 100 -4.30 -3.77 -7.70
CA THR A 100 -4.79 -5.13 -7.38
C THR A 100 -3.68 -6.07 -6.91
N VAL A 101 -2.42 -5.62 -6.97
CA VAL A 101 -1.24 -6.38 -6.56
C VAL A 101 -0.64 -5.75 -5.31
N SER A 102 -0.44 -6.56 -4.28
CA SER A 102 0.28 -6.17 -3.07
C SER A 102 1.79 -6.28 -3.28
N GLY A 103 2.54 -5.34 -2.70
CA GLY A 103 3.95 -5.54 -2.45
C GLY A 103 4.18 -6.48 -1.27
N GLU A 104 5.43 -6.53 -0.83
CA GLU A 104 5.85 -7.31 0.34
C GLU A 104 6.71 -6.45 1.26
N ARG A 105 6.87 -6.88 2.51
CA ARG A 105 7.81 -6.23 3.43
C ARG A 105 9.22 -6.21 2.83
N GLY A 106 9.77 -5.02 2.63
CA GLY A 106 11.09 -4.83 2.00
C GLY A 106 11.08 -4.88 0.46
N ARG A 107 9.91 -5.07 -0.17
CA ARG A 107 9.68 -5.04 -1.62
C ARG A 107 8.37 -4.31 -1.90
N VAL A 108 8.37 -3.02 -1.58
CA VAL A 108 7.22 -2.12 -1.73
C VAL A 108 7.02 -1.80 -3.21
N ILE A 109 5.78 -1.82 -3.68
CA ILE A 109 5.44 -1.33 -5.03
C ILE A 109 5.35 0.20 -4.98
N THR A 110 5.94 0.90 -5.94
CA THR A 110 5.92 2.37 -5.98
C THR A 110 5.18 2.87 -7.22
N LEU A 111 4.22 3.77 -7.05
CA LEU A 111 3.62 4.58 -8.11
C LEU A 111 4.07 6.03 -7.91
N ALA A 112 4.87 6.54 -8.84
CA ALA A 112 5.47 7.87 -8.71
C ALA A 112 5.35 8.69 -9.99
N ALA A 113 5.25 10.01 -9.83
CA ALA A 113 5.48 10.93 -10.94
C ALA A 113 6.96 10.88 -11.37
N CYS A 114 7.22 11.00 -12.68
CA CYS A 114 8.57 11.22 -13.17
C CYS A 114 9.16 12.51 -12.56
N PRO A 115 10.47 12.53 -12.23
CA PRO A 115 11.06 13.68 -11.56
C PRO A 115 10.83 15.00 -12.31
N GLY A 116 10.25 15.98 -11.62
CA GLY A 116 9.96 17.32 -12.16
C GLY A 116 8.71 17.41 -13.04
N GLU A 117 8.02 16.30 -13.27
CA GLU A 117 6.78 16.27 -14.06
C GLU A 117 5.53 16.35 -13.16
N THR A 118 4.47 16.95 -13.67
CA THR A 118 3.18 17.02 -12.96
C THR A 118 2.23 15.95 -13.50
N VAL A 119 1.93 14.96 -12.67
CA VAL A 119 1.00 13.86 -12.97
C VAL A 119 -0.28 14.07 -12.22
N LYS A 120 -1.40 14.20 -12.94
CA LYS A 120 -2.74 14.33 -12.35
C LYS A 120 -3.54 13.06 -12.60
N ILE A 121 -3.99 12.43 -11.52
CA ILE A 121 -5.15 11.54 -11.54
C ILE A 121 -6.36 12.46 -11.42
N ASP A 122 -7.00 12.71 -12.57
CA ASP A 122 -7.92 13.83 -12.76
C ASP A 122 -9.33 13.31 -13.01
N GLY A 123 -10.24 13.65 -12.10
CA GLY A 123 -11.65 13.25 -12.13
C GLY A 123 -12.50 13.96 -13.19
N THR A 124 -11.95 14.92 -13.92
CA THR A 124 -12.68 15.65 -14.97
C THR A 124 -13.28 14.68 -15.99
N GLY A 125 -14.59 14.76 -16.17
CA GLY A 125 -15.34 13.91 -17.12
C GLY A 125 -15.61 12.48 -16.61
N LEU A 126 -15.16 12.12 -15.41
CA LEU A 126 -15.54 10.86 -14.77
C LEU A 126 -16.89 10.99 -14.05
N GLU A 127 -17.67 9.92 -14.08
CA GLU A 127 -18.92 9.86 -13.30
C GLU A 127 -18.61 9.48 -11.84
N ILE A 128 -18.78 10.44 -10.93
CA ILE A 128 -18.54 10.27 -9.50
C ILE A 128 -19.88 10.24 -8.77
N SER A 129 -20.54 9.08 -8.83
CA SER A 129 -21.85 8.85 -8.23
C SER A 129 -21.79 7.79 -7.12
N GLY A 130 -22.72 7.87 -6.19
CA GLY A 130 -22.82 6.97 -5.03
C GLY A 130 -21.78 7.24 -3.94
N TRP A 131 -21.71 6.29 -3.00
CA TRP A 131 -20.84 6.34 -1.82
C TRP A 131 -19.44 5.80 -2.10
N LEU A 132 -18.44 6.33 -1.42
CA LEU A 132 -17.05 5.86 -1.43
C LEU A 132 -16.42 5.82 -2.83
N ARG A 133 -16.75 6.80 -3.68
CA ARG A 133 -16.35 6.81 -5.09
C ARG A 133 -15.02 7.55 -5.27
N ALA A 134 -13.92 6.85 -4.98
CA ALA A 134 -12.58 7.43 -5.02
C ALA A 134 -11.89 7.44 -6.37
N LEU A 135 -11.09 8.47 -6.65
CA LEU A 135 -10.16 8.47 -7.78
C LEU A 135 -9.09 7.40 -7.58
N VAL A 136 -8.52 7.29 -6.38
CA VAL A 136 -7.57 6.24 -6.01
C VAL A 136 -8.15 5.42 -4.86
N ARG A 137 -8.40 4.13 -5.08
CA ARG A 137 -8.87 3.22 -4.02
C ARG A 137 -7.84 2.13 -3.77
N VAL A 138 -7.45 1.96 -2.51
CA VAL A 138 -6.33 1.11 -2.08
C VAL A 138 -6.82 0.07 -1.09
N GLU A 139 -6.69 -1.20 -1.47
CA GLU A 139 -6.98 -2.39 -0.63
C GLU A 139 -5.83 -3.40 -0.62
N VAL A 140 -4.68 -3.00 -1.16
CA VAL A 140 -3.47 -3.81 -1.25
C VAL A 140 -2.54 -3.52 -0.08
N ASP A 141 -1.47 -4.30 0.05
CA ASP A 141 -0.40 -4.08 1.03
C ASP A 141 0.87 -3.55 0.36
N TYR A 142 1.71 -2.86 1.15
CA TYR A 142 3.06 -2.43 0.83
C TYR A 142 3.14 -1.67 -0.50
N MET A 143 2.46 -0.52 -0.55
CA MET A 143 2.45 0.37 -1.72
C MET A 143 2.73 1.82 -1.33
N THR A 144 3.57 2.49 -2.14
CA THR A 144 3.90 3.92 -1.99
C THR A 144 3.38 4.70 -3.19
N PHE A 145 2.73 5.83 -2.91
CA PHE A 145 2.29 6.82 -3.88
C PHE A 145 3.13 8.08 -3.70
N GLU A 146 3.89 8.50 -4.71
CA GLU A 146 4.84 9.62 -4.59
C GLU A 146 4.57 10.74 -5.61
N ASN A 147 4.48 11.97 -5.11
CA ASN A 147 4.44 13.20 -5.91
C ASN A 147 3.30 13.25 -6.95
N LEU A 148 2.16 12.63 -6.65
CA LEU A 148 0.98 12.60 -7.51
C LEU A 148 0.02 13.75 -7.15
N HIS A 149 -0.63 14.31 -8.16
CA HIS A 149 -1.81 15.16 -7.97
C HIS A 149 -3.07 14.29 -8.11
N VAL A 150 -3.98 14.35 -7.15
CA VAL A 150 -5.30 13.71 -7.23
C VAL A 150 -6.35 14.79 -7.13
N CYS A 151 -7.11 15.02 -8.20
CA CYS A 151 -7.92 16.24 -8.29
C CYS A 151 -9.20 16.14 -9.11
N HIS A 152 -10.02 17.19 -8.97
CA HIS A 152 -11.24 17.42 -9.75
C HIS A 152 -12.28 16.29 -9.59
N ALA A 153 -12.39 15.75 -8.38
CA ALA A 153 -13.46 14.83 -8.03
C ALA A 153 -14.67 15.64 -7.54
N VAL A 154 -15.56 16.02 -8.47
CA VAL A 154 -16.67 16.94 -8.18
C VAL A 154 -18.01 16.29 -8.50
N ASN A 155 -18.95 16.36 -7.54
CA ASN A 155 -20.35 16.04 -7.76
C ASN A 155 -21.25 17.08 -7.07
N ALA A 156 -22.46 17.30 -7.61
CA ALA A 156 -23.49 18.19 -7.06
C ALA A 156 -24.76 17.44 -6.62
N ALA A 157 -24.83 16.12 -6.83
CA ALA A 157 -25.95 15.31 -6.38
C ALA A 157 -25.90 15.11 -4.85
N PRO A 158 -27.07 15.08 -4.17
CA PRO A 158 -27.12 14.59 -2.81
C PRO A 158 -26.80 13.09 -2.80
N ASN A 159 -26.43 12.59 -1.63
CA ASN A 159 -26.11 11.19 -1.35
C ASN A 159 -24.97 10.63 -2.22
N SER A 160 -23.92 11.44 -2.39
CA SER A 160 -22.69 11.06 -3.06
C SER A 160 -21.46 11.46 -2.27
N ASP A 161 -20.37 10.76 -2.54
CA ASP A 161 -19.11 10.92 -1.81
C ASP A 161 -17.91 10.91 -2.76
N PRO A 162 -17.57 12.08 -3.36
CA PRO A 162 -16.35 12.26 -4.13
C PRO A 162 -15.12 12.16 -3.25
N GLU A 163 -14.19 11.31 -3.67
CA GLU A 163 -13.06 10.91 -2.83
C GLU A 163 -11.75 11.01 -3.63
N GLY A 164 -10.71 11.58 -3.03
CA GLY A 164 -9.37 11.59 -3.62
C GLY A 164 -8.71 10.22 -3.47
N PHE A 165 -8.12 9.97 -2.30
CA PHE A 165 -7.65 8.66 -1.86
C PHE A 165 -8.65 8.02 -0.91
N TYR A 166 -9.00 6.76 -1.16
CA TYR A 166 -9.72 5.90 -0.21
C TYR A 166 -8.88 4.65 0.08
N ILE A 167 -8.30 4.58 1.28
CA ILE A 167 -7.55 3.43 1.78
C ILE A 167 -8.46 2.64 2.71
N CYS A 168 -8.78 1.38 2.37
CA CYS A 168 -9.79 0.63 3.08
C CYS A 168 -9.47 -0.84 3.29
N GLY A 169 -10.34 -1.52 4.04
CA GLY A 169 -10.17 -2.94 4.35
C GLY A 169 -9.20 -3.15 5.50
N SER A 170 -8.10 -3.84 5.21
CA SER A 170 -7.05 -4.23 6.16
C SER A 170 -5.65 -3.98 5.61
N ALA A 171 -5.53 -2.98 4.72
CA ALA A 171 -4.29 -2.61 4.04
C ALA A 171 -3.15 -2.33 5.02
N ARG A 172 -1.93 -2.72 4.65
CA ARG A 172 -0.74 -2.54 5.47
C ARG A 172 0.39 -1.88 4.71
N GLY A 173 1.15 -0.99 5.37
CA GLY A 173 2.39 -0.45 4.79
C GLY A 173 2.12 0.49 3.63
N ILE A 174 1.07 1.29 3.73
CA ILE A 174 0.70 2.28 2.71
C ILE A 174 1.39 3.60 3.00
N THR A 175 2.04 4.16 2.00
CA THR A 175 2.67 5.49 2.08
C THR A 175 2.09 6.42 1.03
N LEU A 176 1.62 7.59 1.45
CA LEU A 176 1.36 8.73 0.59
C LEU A 176 2.47 9.75 0.86
N ARG A 177 3.30 10.07 -0.13
CA ARG A 177 4.43 11.01 0.04
C ARG A 177 4.39 12.13 -0.99
N GLY A 178 4.42 13.37 -0.52
CA GLY A 178 4.50 14.54 -1.40
C GLY A 178 3.29 14.70 -2.34
N CYS A 179 2.20 13.98 -2.09
CA CYS A 179 1.01 14.02 -2.93
C CYS A 179 0.22 15.29 -2.68
N LYS A 180 -0.41 15.82 -3.72
CA LYS A 180 -1.35 16.94 -3.62
C LYS A 180 -2.75 16.45 -3.91
N VAL A 181 -3.68 16.69 -2.99
CA VAL A 181 -5.08 16.31 -3.17
C VAL A 181 -5.95 17.55 -3.07
N TYR A 182 -6.64 17.88 -4.15
CA TYR A 182 -7.36 19.15 -4.24
C TYR A 182 -8.56 19.13 -5.16
N ASP A 183 -9.45 20.10 -5.00
CA ASP A 183 -10.68 20.20 -5.78
C ASP A 183 -11.53 18.91 -5.70
N ILE A 184 -11.64 18.38 -4.47
CA ILE A 184 -12.54 17.27 -4.15
C ILE A 184 -13.78 17.88 -3.50
N ARG A 185 -14.94 17.77 -4.16
CA ARG A 185 -16.12 18.55 -3.79
C ARG A 185 -17.40 17.77 -3.94
N ASN A 186 -18.22 17.82 -2.89
CA ASN A 186 -19.66 17.69 -3.04
C ASN A 186 -20.31 19.08 -2.92
N THR A 187 -20.78 19.62 -4.03
CA THR A 187 -21.41 20.95 -4.11
C THR A 187 -22.93 20.90 -4.00
N SER A 188 -23.51 19.78 -3.57
CA SER A 188 -24.94 19.66 -3.37
C SER A 188 -25.45 20.69 -2.35
N LEU A 189 -26.53 21.38 -2.70
CA LEU A 189 -27.23 22.24 -1.75
C LEU A 189 -28.11 21.38 -0.86
N GLN A 190 -28.05 21.62 0.46
CA GLN A 190 -28.93 20.92 1.39
C GLN A 190 -30.37 21.39 1.18
N ASN A 191 -31.21 20.57 0.58
CA ASN A 191 -32.64 20.85 0.44
C ASN A 191 -33.47 20.07 1.47
N SER A 192 -32.91 19.01 2.05
CA SER A 192 -33.50 18.22 3.13
C SER A 192 -32.47 17.82 4.20
N SER A 193 -32.94 17.40 5.38
CA SER A 193 -32.09 16.78 6.40
C SER A 193 -31.59 15.39 6.00
N GLU A 194 -32.13 14.81 4.94
CA GLU A 194 -31.76 13.50 4.38
C GLU A 194 -30.76 13.63 3.22
N ASP A 195 -30.42 14.85 2.81
CA ASP A 195 -29.44 15.13 1.76
C ASP A 195 -28.02 15.10 2.33
N TRP A 196 -27.51 13.89 2.57
CA TRP A 196 -26.13 13.69 2.95
C TRP A 196 -25.22 14.07 1.79
N ARG A 197 -24.12 14.76 2.06
CA ARG A 197 -23.19 15.24 1.02
C ARG A 197 -21.79 15.16 1.58
N SER A 198 -21.01 14.17 1.16
CA SER A 198 -19.67 13.97 1.69
C SER A 198 -18.65 14.19 0.59
N ALA A 199 -17.45 14.57 0.96
CA ALA A 199 -16.27 14.44 0.13
C ALA A 199 -15.03 14.38 1.03
N HIS A 200 -14.06 13.54 0.67
CA HIS A 200 -12.80 13.39 1.40
C HIS A 200 -11.62 13.53 0.45
N ALA A 201 -10.62 14.32 0.83
CA ALA A 201 -9.35 14.31 0.11
C ALA A 201 -8.65 12.96 0.36
N ILE A 202 -8.55 12.57 1.63
CA ILE A 202 -7.99 11.27 2.03
C ILE A 202 -8.93 10.65 3.06
N LEU A 203 -9.57 9.55 2.69
CA LEU A 203 -10.34 8.71 3.60
C LEU A 203 -9.56 7.42 3.87
N VAL A 204 -9.40 7.10 5.14
CA VAL A 204 -8.86 5.81 5.61
C VAL A 204 -9.91 5.16 6.50
N VAL A 205 -10.40 3.99 6.10
CA VAL A 205 -11.38 3.23 6.89
C VAL A 205 -10.96 1.78 7.02
N GLY A 206 -10.53 1.39 8.22
CA GLY A 206 -10.33 -0.01 8.56
C GLY A 206 -11.67 -0.71 8.76
N THR A 207 -12.02 -1.66 7.88
CA THR A 207 -13.34 -2.33 7.88
C THR A 207 -13.28 -3.80 8.31
N ASP A 208 -12.09 -4.34 8.61
CA ASP A 208 -11.92 -5.70 9.14
C ASP A 208 -11.74 -5.61 10.67
N ASP A 209 -12.64 -6.26 11.43
CA ASP A 209 -12.65 -6.22 12.90
C ASP A 209 -11.41 -6.88 13.54
N ASN A 210 -10.74 -7.79 12.83
CA ASN A 210 -9.63 -8.59 13.36
C ASN A 210 -8.27 -8.15 12.83
N ARG A 211 -8.23 -7.48 11.68
CA ARG A 211 -7.00 -7.02 11.02
C ARG A 211 -7.08 -5.52 10.76
N PRO A 212 -6.47 -4.69 11.62
CA PRO A 212 -6.46 -3.25 11.39
C PRO A 212 -5.66 -2.89 10.15
N ILE A 213 -5.98 -1.76 9.54
CA ILE A 213 -5.01 -1.05 8.70
C ILE A 213 -3.80 -0.70 9.58
N ARG A 214 -2.59 -1.02 9.12
CA ARG A 214 -1.35 -0.78 9.88
C ARG A 214 -0.23 -0.18 9.05
N ASP A 215 0.73 0.42 9.73
CA ASP A 215 1.94 0.98 9.11
C ASP A 215 1.60 2.01 8.02
N LEU A 216 0.64 2.89 8.29
CA LEU A 216 0.20 3.97 7.37
C LEU A 216 1.07 5.22 7.56
N LEU A 217 1.60 5.77 6.47
CA LEU A 217 2.32 7.03 6.46
C LEU A 217 1.71 8.01 5.45
N ILE A 218 1.39 9.21 5.91
CA ILE A 218 1.06 10.37 5.08
C ILE A 218 2.13 11.42 5.35
N ASP A 219 3.00 11.68 4.39
CA ASP A 219 4.24 12.46 4.60
C ASP A 219 4.37 13.56 3.56
N GLY A 220 4.44 14.81 4.02
CA GLY A 220 4.62 15.97 3.13
C GLY A 220 3.51 16.17 2.10
N CYS A 221 2.31 15.64 2.33
CA CYS A 221 1.17 15.82 1.44
C CYS A 221 0.49 17.18 1.65
N GLU A 222 -0.06 17.75 0.57
CA GLU A 222 -0.85 19.00 0.61
C GLU A 222 -2.32 18.70 0.29
N VAL A 223 -3.23 19.19 1.14
CA VAL A 223 -4.68 19.08 0.94
C VAL A 223 -5.29 20.48 0.91
N PHE A 224 -5.97 20.85 -0.17
CA PHE A 224 -6.56 22.18 -0.35
C PHE A 224 -7.78 22.15 -1.28
N ASP A 225 -8.57 23.23 -1.30
CA ASP A 225 -9.75 23.36 -2.17
C ASP A 225 -10.78 22.23 -2.02
N ILE A 226 -11.04 21.79 -0.78
CA ILE A 226 -11.98 20.72 -0.47
C ILE A 226 -13.35 21.29 -0.10
N CYS A 227 -14.42 20.70 -0.66
CA CYS A 227 -15.79 20.95 -0.22
C CYS A 227 -16.38 19.64 0.32
N SER A 228 -16.08 19.37 1.60
CA SER A 228 -16.35 18.08 2.25
C SER A 228 -17.82 17.85 2.63
N GLY A 229 -18.64 18.90 2.57
CA GLY A 229 -20.05 18.84 2.96
C GLY A 229 -20.21 18.45 4.44
N THR A 230 -20.77 17.28 4.72
CA THR A 230 -20.99 16.71 6.06
C THR A 230 -19.80 15.92 6.60
N SER A 231 -18.71 15.81 5.84
CA SER A 231 -17.51 15.04 6.15
C SER A 231 -16.28 15.93 6.45
N GLU A 232 -15.12 15.32 6.67
CA GLU A 232 -13.83 15.98 6.85
C GLU A 232 -12.93 15.89 5.60
N SER A 233 -11.98 16.81 5.46
CA SER A 233 -11.03 16.75 4.33
C SER A 233 -10.08 15.56 4.42
N VAL A 234 -9.66 15.17 5.64
CA VAL A 234 -8.83 14.00 5.89
C VAL A 234 -9.45 13.24 7.07
N THR A 235 -9.73 11.96 6.87
CA THR A 235 -10.39 11.12 7.86
C THR A 235 -9.63 9.81 8.01
N ILE A 236 -9.31 9.44 9.26
CA ILE A 236 -8.78 8.13 9.63
C ILE A 236 -9.74 7.53 10.65
N ALA A 237 -10.44 6.47 10.28
CA ALA A 237 -11.54 5.91 11.06
C ALA A 237 -11.60 4.37 10.98
N GLY A 238 -12.41 3.76 11.84
CA GLY A 238 -12.56 2.30 11.93
C GLY A 238 -11.38 1.62 12.63
N ASN A 239 -11.10 0.38 12.25
CA ASN A 239 -10.01 -0.41 12.84
C ASN A 239 -8.66 -0.06 12.20
N VAL A 240 -7.99 0.98 12.72
CA VAL A 240 -6.69 1.45 12.24
C VAL A 240 -5.73 1.52 13.42
N ASP A 241 -4.53 0.97 13.27
CA ASP A 241 -3.50 0.97 14.32
C ASP A 241 -2.10 1.22 13.75
N GLY A 242 -1.41 2.25 14.25
CA GLY A 242 -0.10 2.65 13.75
C GLY A 242 -0.19 3.44 12.45
N PHE A 243 -0.39 4.76 12.59
CA PHE A 243 -0.34 5.72 11.50
C PHE A 243 0.53 6.94 11.88
N THR A 244 1.02 7.66 10.87
CA THR A 244 1.72 8.93 11.01
C THR A 244 1.27 9.87 9.89
N VAL A 245 0.99 11.13 10.24
CA VAL A 245 0.53 12.21 9.37
C VAL A 245 1.31 13.47 9.67
#